data_AF-A0A671P3Y8-F1
#
_entry.id   AF-A0A671P3Y8-F1
#
_cell.length_a   1.000
_cell.length_b   1.000
_cell.length_c   1.000
_cell.angle_alpha   90.00
_cell.angle_beta   90.00
_cell.angle_gamma   90.00
#
_symmetry.space_group_name_H-M   'P 1'
#
loop_
_entity.id
_entity.type
_entity.pdbx_description
1 polymer ?
#
loop_
_entity_poly.entity_id
_entity_poly.type
_entity_poly.pdbx_seq_one_letter_code
_entity_poly.pdbx_strand_id
1 'polypeptide(L)'
;NQPDELYFEEGDILYISDTSDSNWWKGTCRGRTGLIPSNYVAEQAESIDNPMHEAAKRGNLSWLRECLDNKVGINGLDKAGNTALYWACHGGHKDVVEILLSQPNCELNQQNKLGDTALHAAAWKGYSDIVEMLLSKNARTDVVNNEKKTALDMATNAQCASLLKRKLGGVILRTHSNAEEYLDDEDSD
;
A
#
# COMPACT_ATOMS: atom_id res chain seq x y z
N ASN A 1 37.89 25.94 7.63
CA ASN A 1 36.92 25.30 6.73
C ASN A 1 35.63 25.11 7.49
N GLN A 2 34.62 25.87 7.12
CA GLN A 2 33.26 25.64 7.61
C GLN A 2 32.78 24.30 7.03
N PRO A 3 32.10 23.44 7.81
CA PRO A 3 31.50 22.22 7.27
C PRO A 3 30.57 22.56 6.09
N ASP A 4 30.35 21.62 5.17
CA ASP A 4 29.34 21.75 4.12
C ASP A 4 27.93 21.69 4.74
N GLU A 5 27.52 22.80 5.36
CA GLU A 5 26.24 22.97 6.02
C GLU A 5 25.10 22.88 5.00
N LEU A 6 24.06 22.15 5.36
CA LEU A 6 22.87 22.00 4.54
C LEU A 6 21.95 23.21 4.73
N TYR A 7 21.57 23.88 3.64
CA TYR A 7 20.57 24.94 3.65
C TYR A 7 19.16 24.36 3.53
N PHE A 8 18.26 24.76 4.44
CA PHE A 8 16.84 24.41 4.47
C PHE A 8 16.03 25.57 5.08
N GLU A 9 14.73 25.58 4.84
CA GLU A 9 13.78 26.60 5.30
C GLU A 9 12.76 26.00 6.28
N GLU A 10 12.01 26.86 6.98
CA GLU A 10 10.91 26.42 7.84
C GLU A 10 9.88 25.61 7.02
N GLY A 11 9.49 24.44 7.54
CA GLY A 11 8.57 23.52 6.88
C GLY A 11 9.22 22.53 5.91
N ASP A 12 10.54 22.61 5.69
CA ASP A 12 11.25 21.59 4.93
C ASP A 12 11.31 20.25 5.65
N ILE A 13 11.29 19.18 4.85
CA ILE A 13 11.48 17.82 5.36
C ILE A 13 12.98 17.50 5.36
N LEU A 14 13.47 17.04 6.51
CA LEU A 14 14.85 16.63 6.72
C LEU A 14 14.92 15.10 6.85
N TYR A 15 15.72 14.45 6.00
CA TYR A 15 15.99 13.02 6.07
C TYR A 15 17.35 12.79 6.71
N ILE A 16 17.35 12.50 8.00
CA ILE A 16 18.59 12.26 8.76
C ILE A 16 19.10 10.84 8.47
N SER A 17 20.37 10.74 8.10
CA SER A 17 21.02 9.50 7.65
C SER A 17 22.18 9.03 8.52
N ASP A 18 22.80 9.94 9.28
CA ASP A 18 23.88 9.62 10.21
C ASP A 18 23.80 10.56 11.42
N THR A 19 23.71 9.98 12.62
CA THR A 19 23.65 10.68 13.90
C THR A 19 24.82 10.31 14.81
N SER A 20 25.92 9.79 14.26
CA SER A 20 27.07 9.30 15.03
C SER A 20 27.88 10.42 15.68
N ASP A 21 27.93 11.60 15.07
CA ASP A 21 28.57 12.79 15.64
C ASP A 21 27.59 13.55 16.55
N SER A 22 28.10 14.04 17.69
CA SER A 22 27.27 14.69 18.72
C SER A 22 26.76 16.07 18.32
N ASN A 23 27.44 16.76 17.40
CA ASN A 23 27.19 18.15 17.03
C ASN A 23 26.63 18.29 15.61
N TRP A 24 27.02 17.39 14.70
CA TRP A 24 26.67 17.50 13.27
C TRP A 24 26.13 16.19 12.72
N TRP A 25 24.86 16.20 12.31
CA TRP A 25 24.24 15.06 11.67
C TRP A 25 24.29 15.18 10.16
N LYS A 26 24.41 14.05 9.46
CA LYS A 26 24.31 14.02 7.99
C LYS A 26 22.86 13.85 7.59
N GLY A 27 22.35 14.74 6.76
CA GLY A 27 20.99 14.64 6.25
C GLY A 27 20.81 15.12 4.82
N THR A 28 19.64 14.84 4.28
CA THR A 28 19.21 15.29 2.96
C THR A 28 17.97 16.17 3.08
N CYS A 29 17.90 17.22 2.27
CA CYS A 29 16.75 18.11 2.15
C CYS A 29 16.67 18.65 0.72
N ARG A 30 15.49 18.59 0.08
CA ARG A 30 15.28 19.07 -1.31
C ARG A 30 16.34 18.52 -2.29
N GLY A 31 16.71 17.25 -2.11
CA GLY A 31 17.71 16.55 -2.94
C GLY A 31 19.18 16.93 -2.70
N ARG A 32 19.49 17.80 -1.73
CA ARG A 32 20.87 18.14 -1.33
C ARG A 32 21.24 17.42 -0.05
N THR A 33 22.45 16.88 0.02
CA THR A 33 22.99 16.24 1.23
C THR A 33 24.07 17.13 1.82
N GLY A 34 24.06 17.28 3.14
CA GLY A 34 25.02 18.09 3.88
C GLY A 34 24.96 17.82 5.38
N LEU A 35 25.65 18.66 6.15
CA LEU A 35 25.65 18.58 7.61
C LEU A 35 24.58 19.51 8.20
N ILE A 36 23.87 19.01 9.22
CA ILE A 36 22.81 19.70 9.93
C ILE A 36 23.21 19.73 11.42
N PRO A 37 23.17 20.89 12.10
CA PRO A 37 23.44 20.95 13.54
C PRO A 37 22.47 20.06 14.32
N SER A 38 22.98 19.15 15.16
CA SER A 38 22.15 18.20 15.92
C SER A 38 21.21 18.92 16.90
N ASN A 39 21.66 20.02 17.49
CA ASN A 39 20.87 20.86 18.39
C ASN A 39 19.68 21.53 17.67
N TYR A 40 19.86 21.95 16.41
CA TYR A 40 18.76 22.47 15.61
C TYR A 40 17.67 21.41 15.45
N VAL A 41 18.04 20.17 15.09
CA VAL A 41 17.08 19.08 14.94
C VAL A 41 16.37 18.77 16.26
N ALA A 42 17.09 18.80 17.39
CA ALA A 42 16.51 18.51 18.70
C ALA A 42 15.56 19.60 19.22
N GLU A 43 15.84 20.87 18.91
CA GLU A 43 15.10 22.01 19.48
C GLU A 43 14.04 22.59 18.55
N GLN A 44 14.20 22.44 17.23
CA GLN A 44 13.41 23.17 16.22
C GLN A 44 12.77 22.28 15.15
N ALA A 45 13.06 20.98 15.12
CA ALA A 45 12.43 20.06 14.17
C ALA A 45 11.45 19.11 14.86
N GLU A 46 10.36 18.79 14.16
CA GLU A 46 9.39 17.79 14.60
C GLU A 46 9.68 16.43 13.93
N SER A 47 9.72 15.36 14.71
CA SER A 47 9.85 14.00 14.18
C SER A 47 8.58 13.57 13.45
N ILE A 48 8.73 13.04 12.24
CA ILE A 48 7.65 12.44 11.48
C ILE A 48 7.83 10.92 11.50
N ASP A 49 7.02 10.22 12.29
CA ASP A 49 7.13 8.76 12.45
C ASP A 49 6.84 7.98 11.15
N ASN A 50 5.95 8.50 10.31
CA ASN A 50 5.36 7.78 9.17
C ASN A 50 5.28 8.64 7.89
N PRO A 51 6.40 9.20 7.40
CA PRO A 51 6.38 10.23 6.35
C PRO A 51 5.79 9.71 5.04
N MET A 52 6.09 8.46 4.66
CA MET A 52 5.52 7.85 3.45
C MET A 52 4.01 7.62 3.56
N HIS A 53 3.48 7.32 4.76
CA HIS A 53 2.04 7.18 4.98
C HIS A 53 1.33 8.52 4.86
N GLU A 54 1.91 9.59 5.41
CA GLU A 54 1.34 10.93 5.35
C GLU A 54 1.34 11.47 3.91
N ALA A 55 2.44 11.26 3.18
CA ALA A 55 2.52 11.56 1.75
C ALA A 55 1.45 10.81 0.97
N ALA A 56 1.31 9.50 1.19
CA ALA A 56 0.33 8.67 0.51
C ALA A 56 -1.11 9.06 0.83
N LYS A 57 -1.43 9.31 2.11
CA LYS A 57 -2.77 9.71 2.56
C LYS A 57 -3.22 11.04 1.94
N ARG A 58 -2.28 11.96 1.72
CA ARG A 58 -2.53 13.28 1.10
C ARG A 58 -2.48 13.27 -0.43
N GLY A 59 -2.08 12.17 -1.06
CA GLY A 59 -1.82 12.15 -2.50
C GLY A 59 -0.61 13.00 -2.91
N ASN A 60 0.33 13.23 -1.99
CA ASN A 60 1.51 14.06 -2.26
C ASN A 60 2.60 13.22 -2.94
N LEU A 61 2.51 13.11 -4.27
CA LEU A 61 3.44 12.34 -5.09
C LEU A 61 4.90 12.82 -4.98
N SER A 62 5.12 14.13 -4.86
CA SER A 62 6.47 14.69 -4.74
C SER A 62 7.14 14.23 -3.45
N TRP A 63 6.43 14.34 -2.33
CA TRP A 63 6.95 13.90 -1.04
C TRP A 63 7.12 12.39 -0.97
N LEU A 64 6.21 11.63 -1.59
CA LEU A 64 6.33 10.18 -1.70
C LEU A 64 7.61 9.76 -2.44
N ARG A 65 7.93 10.42 -3.55
CA ARG A 65 9.18 10.18 -4.30
C ARG A 65 10.40 10.51 -3.46
N GLU A 66 10.37 11.64 -2.76
CA GLU A 66 11.47 12.01 -1.87
C GLU A 66 11.69 10.99 -0.74
N CYS A 67 10.62 10.41 -0.19
CA CYS A 67 10.72 9.30 0.76
C CYS A 67 11.42 8.07 0.14
N LEU A 68 11.07 7.71 -1.10
CA LEU A 68 11.69 6.58 -1.81
C LEU A 68 13.18 6.83 -2.11
N ASP A 69 13.51 8.05 -2.55
CA ASP A 69 14.89 8.45 -2.85
C ASP A 69 15.75 8.38 -1.59
N ASN A 70 15.19 8.80 -0.45
CA ASN A 70 15.82 8.74 0.88
C ASN A 70 15.65 7.40 1.61
N LYS A 71 15.29 6.33 0.89
CA LYS A 71 15.25 4.94 1.41
C LYS A 71 14.31 4.72 2.60
N VAL A 72 13.26 5.54 2.73
CA VAL A 72 12.19 5.28 3.70
C VAL A 72 11.54 3.94 3.35
N GLY A 73 11.35 3.07 4.35
CA GLY A 73 10.83 1.73 4.15
C GLY A 73 9.41 1.71 3.60
N ILE A 74 9.24 1.19 2.37
CA ILE A 74 7.95 1.18 1.66
C ILE A 74 6.84 0.37 2.35
N ASN A 75 7.23 -0.70 3.05
CA ASN A 75 6.33 -1.58 3.78
C ASN A 75 6.29 -1.28 5.28
N GLY A 76 6.75 -0.09 5.70
CA GLY A 76 6.57 0.37 7.07
C GLY A 76 5.09 0.33 7.45
N LEU A 77 4.82 0.08 8.74
CA LEU A 77 3.46 -0.01 9.26
C LEU A 77 3.23 1.15 10.22
N ASP A 78 2.12 1.87 10.03
CA ASP A 78 1.67 2.84 11.02
C ASP A 78 1.13 2.16 12.30
N LYS A 79 0.73 2.96 13.29
CA LYS A 79 0.19 2.44 14.56
C LYS A 79 -1.09 1.61 14.40
N ALA A 80 -1.79 1.71 13.28
CA ALA A 80 -2.97 0.91 12.95
C ALA A 80 -2.64 -0.33 12.08
N GLY A 81 -1.37 -0.53 11.73
CA GLY A 81 -0.91 -1.64 10.88
C GLY A 81 -1.13 -1.38 9.38
N ASN A 82 -1.40 -0.15 8.97
CA ASN A 82 -1.56 0.19 7.56
C ASN A 82 -0.20 0.44 6.92
N THR A 83 -0.06 0.09 5.64
CA THR A 83 1.06 0.53 4.79
C THR A 83 0.74 1.86 4.12
N ALA A 84 1.74 2.49 3.50
CA ALA A 84 1.52 3.63 2.60
C ALA A 84 0.58 3.27 1.44
N LEU A 85 0.68 2.05 0.90
CA LEU A 85 -0.21 1.55 -0.16
C LEU A 85 -1.67 1.53 0.30
N TYR A 86 -1.95 1.07 1.52
CA TYR A 86 -3.31 1.10 2.07
C TYR A 86 -3.88 2.52 2.06
N TRP A 87 -3.11 3.52 2.53
CA TRP A 87 -3.57 4.91 2.55
C TRP A 87 -3.75 5.51 1.16
N ALA A 88 -2.87 5.19 0.20
CA ALA A 88 -3.01 5.61 -1.19
C ALA A 88 -4.31 5.05 -1.81
N CYS A 89 -4.58 3.75 -1.60
CA CYS A 89 -5.79 3.09 -2.06
C CYS A 89 -7.05 3.60 -1.36
N HIS A 90 -7.00 3.85 -0.05
CA HIS A 90 -8.10 4.44 0.71
C HIS A 90 -8.41 5.88 0.29
N GLY A 91 -7.40 6.64 -0.16
CA GLY A 91 -7.53 8.02 -0.60
C GLY A 91 -7.90 8.21 -2.08
N GLY A 92 -7.80 7.16 -2.90
CA GLY A 92 -8.06 7.25 -4.34
C GLY A 92 -6.90 7.84 -5.14
N HIS A 93 -5.70 7.86 -4.58
CA HIS A 93 -4.54 8.53 -5.15
C HIS A 93 -3.82 7.63 -6.15
N LYS A 94 -4.38 7.54 -7.37
CA LYS A 94 -3.94 6.61 -8.41
C LYS A 94 -2.46 6.71 -8.75
N ASP A 95 -1.93 7.93 -8.87
CA ASP A 95 -0.53 8.21 -9.18
C ASP A 95 0.43 7.74 -8.07
N VAL A 96 0.06 7.93 -6.81
CA VAL A 96 0.77 7.40 -5.65
C VAL A 96 0.72 5.86 -5.66
N VAL A 97 -0.44 5.26 -5.92
CA VAL A 97 -0.57 3.80 -6.02
C VAL A 97 0.33 3.25 -7.13
N GLU A 98 0.34 3.88 -8.32
CA GLU A 98 1.17 3.47 -9.44
C GLU A 98 2.66 3.46 -9.08
N ILE A 99 3.16 4.52 -8.43
CA ILE A 99 4.56 4.60 -7.99
C ILE A 99 4.88 3.55 -6.92
N LEU A 100 3.98 3.29 -5.97
CA LEU A 100 4.21 2.26 -4.96
C LEU A 100 4.26 0.86 -5.58
N LEU A 101 3.32 0.55 -6.49
CA LEU A 101 3.24 -0.74 -7.19
C LEU A 101 4.37 -0.97 -8.22
N SER A 102 5.11 0.08 -8.59
CA SER A 102 6.32 -0.05 -9.40
C SER A 102 7.55 -0.44 -8.59
N GLN A 103 7.49 -0.39 -7.25
CA GLN A 103 8.65 -0.72 -6.41
C GLN A 103 8.80 -2.25 -6.28
N PRO A 104 10.04 -2.79 -6.34
CA PRO A 104 10.28 -4.24 -6.42
C PRO A 104 9.70 -5.10 -5.29
N ASN A 105 9.57 -4.53 -4.09
CA ASN A 105 9.18 -5.26 -2.88
C ASN A 105 7.87 -4.73 -2.26
N CYS A 106 6.98 -4.13 -3.05
CA CYS A 106 5.72 -3.60 -2.53
C CYS A 106 4.82 -4.73 -1.98
N GLU A 107 4.51 -4.71 -0.68
CA GLU A 107 3.60 -5.67 -0.06
C GLU A 107 2.13 -5.30 -0.33
N LEU A 108 1.41 -6.19 -1.00
CA LEU A 108 0.03 -5.96 -1.45
C LEU A 108 -1.02 -6.48 -0.47
N ASN A 109 -0.65 -7.46 0.35
CA ASN A 109 -1.58 -8.30 1.11
C ASN A 109 -1.44 -8.10 2.62
N GLN A 110 -0.67 -7.11 3.06
CA GLN A 110 -0.60 -6.71 4.47
C GLN A 110 -2.01 -6.41 4.98
N GLN A 111 -2.41 -7.11 6.05
CA GLN A 111 -3.64 -6.84 6.78
C GLN A 111 -3.34 -5.87 7.93
N ASN A 112 -4.12 -4.80 8.05
CA ASN A 112 -4.06 -3.89 9.19
C ASN A 112 -4.73 -4.50 10.44
N LYS A 113 -4.85 -3.74 11.53
CA LYS A 113 -5.48 -4.22 12.78
C LYS A 113 -6.96 -4.61 12.63
N LEU A 114 -7.65 -4.15 11.58
CA LEU A 114 -9.03 -4.53 11.26
C LEU A 114 -9.08 -5.75 10.31
N GLY A 115 -7.94 -6.27 9.89
CA GLY A 115 -7.84 -7.33 8.90
C GLY A 115 -7.96 -6.83 7.45
N ASP A 116 -8.05 -5.53 7.21
CA ASP A 116 -8.21 -4.98 5.87
C ASP A 116 -6.87 -4.88 5.12
N THR A 117 -6.90 -5.19 3.84
CA THR A 117 -5.79 -4.97 2.90
C THR A 117 -6.02 -3.69 2.07
N ALA A 118 -5.02 -3.26 1.30
CA ALA A 118 -5.18 -2.16 0.35
C ALA A 118 -6.31 -2.42 -0.67
N LEU A 119 -6.53 -3.68 -1.06
CA LEU A 119 -7.63 -4.07 -1.95
C LEU A 119 -9.01 -3.92 -1.29
N HIS A 120 -9.13 -4.22 0.02
CA HIS A 120 -10.37 -3.95 0.77
C HIS A 120 -10.69 -2.46 0.75
N ALA A 121 -9.69 -1.61 1.02
CA ALA A 121 -9.87 -0.15 1.00
C ALA A 121 -10.31 0.38 -0.38
N ALA A 122 -9.63 -0.03 -1.46
CA ALA A 122 -9.97 0.40 -2.82
C ALA A 122 -11.38 -0.06 -3.23
N ALA A 123 -11.76 -1.30 -2.90
CA ALA A 123 -13.08 -1.82 -3.19
C ALA A 123 -14.18 -1.09 -2.41
N TRP A 124 -13.98 -0.87 -1.12
CA TRP A 124 -14.90 -0.13 -0.25
C TRP A 124 -15.09 1.31 -0.70
N LYS A 125 -14.03 1.97 -1.14
CA LYS A 125 -14.10 3.34 -1.66
C LYS A 125 -14.64 3.43 -3.09
N GLY A 126 -14.76 2.30 -3.79
CA GLY A 126 -15.29 2.26 -5.15
C GLY A 126 -14.29 2.68 -6.24
N TYR A 127 -12.99 2.68 -5.96
CA TYR A 127 -11.97 3.08 -6.93
C TYR A 127 -11.61 1.91 -7.86
N SER A 128 -12.46 1.69 -8.87
CA SER A 128 -12.35 0.53 -9.77
C SER A 128 -11.05 0.46 -10.56
N ASP A 129 -10.45 1.59 -10.91
CA ASP A 129 -9.15 1.65 -11.57
C ASP A 129 -8.00 1.26 -10.63
N ILE A 130 -8.05 1.66 -9.36
CA ILE A 130 -7.10 1.20 -8.33
C ILE A 130 -7.28 -0.30 -8.05
N VAL A 131 -8.52 -0.79 -7.98
CA VAL A 131 -8.81 -2.23 -7.88
C VAL A 131 -8.17 -2.97 -9.06
N GLU A 132 -8.34 -2.50 -10.30
CA GLU A 132 -7.72 -3.10 -11.47
C GLU A 132 -6.19 -3.10 -11.39
N MET A 133 -5.56 -1.99 -10.97
CA MET A 133 -4.11 -1.93 -10.77
C MET A 133 -3.62 -2.95 -9.74
N LEU A 134 -4.28 -3.08 -8.59
CA LEU A 134 -3.92 -4.07 -7.57
C LEU A 134 -4.07 -5.50 -8.08
N LEU A 135 -5.16 -5.80 -8.80
CA LEU A 135 -5.39 -7.11 -9.40
C LEU A 135 -4.38 -7.45 -10.50
N SER A 136 -3.92 -6.45 -11.26
CA SER A 136 -2.86 -6.59 -12.27
C SER A 136 -1.50 -6.96 -11.65
N LYS A 137 -1.28 -6.56 -10.39
CA LYS A 137 -0.12 -6.91 -9.57
C LYS A 137 -0.34 -8.17 -8.72
N ASN A 138 -1.44 -8.90 -8.96
CA ASN A 138 -1.79 -10.14 -8.27
C ASN A 138 -2.05 -9.98 -6.77
N ALA A 139 -2.64 -8.85 -6.35
CA ALA A 139 -3.21 -8.74 -5.00
C ALA A 139 -4.22 -9.88 -4.75
N ARG A 140 -4.16 -10.47 -3.56
CA ARG A 140 -5.02 -11.59 -3.17
C ARG A 140 -6.47 -11.14 -2.97
N THR A 141 -7.40 -11.86 -3.58
CA THR A 141 -8.84 -11.60 -3.48
C THR A 141 -9.54 -12.47 -2.44
N ASP A 142 -8.86 -13.48 -1.89
CA ASP A 142 -9.36 -14.46 -0.93
C ASP A 142 -9.11 -14.08 0.53
N VAL A 143 -8.41 -12.97 0.78
CA VAL A 143 -8.16 -12.46 2.13
C VAL A 143 -9.46 -11.95 2.73
N VAL A 144 -9.75 -12.35 3.98
CA VAL A 144 -10.90 -11.90 4.75
C VAL A 144 -10.45 -11.01 5.91
N ASN A 145 -11.16 -9.91 6.13
CA ASN A 145 -10.94 -9.04 7.29
C ASN A 145 -11.56 -9.62 8.57
N ASN A 146 -11.49 -8.87 9.67
CA ASN A 146 -11.99 -9.34 10.97
C ASN A 146 -13.53 -9.52 11.00
N GLU A 147 -14.26 -8.86 10.09
CA GLU A 147 -15.70 -9.04 9.88
C GLU A 147 -16.04 -10.20 8.95
N LYS A 148 -15.05 -11.03 8.56
CA LYS A 148 -15.19 -12.15 7.63
C LYS A 148 -15.58 -11.71 6.22
N LYS A 149 -15.26 -10.47 5.83
CA LYS A 149 -15.53 -9.91 4.51
C LYS A 149 -14.27 -9.94 3.66
N THR A 150 -14.40 -10.37 2.41
CA THR A 150 -13.40 -10.20 1.36
C THR A 150 -13.48 -8.79 0.76
N ALA A 151 -12.52 -8.42 -0.08
CA ALA A 151 -12.61 -7.19 -0.86
C ALA A 151 -13.87 -7.14 -1.76
N LEU A 152 -14.37 -8.29 -2.24
CA LEU A 152 -15.62 -8.35 -3.00
C LEU A 152 -16.83 -8.00 -2.13
N ASP A 153 -16.87 -8.49 -0.90
CA ASP A 153 -17.95 -8.19 0.05
C ASP A 153 -17.94 -6.71 0.48
N MET A 154 -16.78 -6.07 0.40
CA MET A 154 -16.62 -4.63 0.66
C MET A 154 -16.94 -3.75 -0.55
N ALA A 155 -17.07 -4.29 -1.77
CA ALA A 155 -17.21 -3.48 -2.99
C ALA A 155 -18.51 -2.65 -2.98
N THR A 156 -18.39 -1.33 -3.08
CA THR A 156 -19.54 -0.41 -3.02
C THR A 156 -20.15 -0.05 -4.37
N ASN A 157 -19.51 -0.43 -5.48
CA ASN A 157 -20.05 -0.24 -6.83
C ASN A 157 -19.90 -1.48 -7.73
N ALA A 158 -20.70 -1.49 -8.80
CA ALA A 158 -20.79 -2.61 -9.73
C ALA A 158 -19.46 -2.87 -10.48
N GLN A 159 -18.70 -1.82 -10.78
CA GLN A 159 -17.42 -1.93 -11.49
C GLN A 159 -16.38 -2.67 -10.64
N CYS A 160 -16.16 -2.26 -9.39
CA CYS A 160 -15.29 -2.97 -8.45
C CYS A 160 -15.73 -4.41 -8.26
N ALA A 161 -17.04 -4.63 -8.02
CA ALA A 161 -17.58 -5.98 -7.83
C ALA A 161 -17.37 -6.87 -9.07
N SER A 162 -17.55 -6.32 -10.28
CA SER A 162 -17.32 -7.04 -11.54
C SER A 162 -15.85 -7.45 -11.71
N LEU A 163 -14.91 -6.52 -11.46
CA LEU A 163 -13.48 -6.80 -11.53
C LEU A 163 -13.06 -7.92 -10.57
N LEU A 164 -13.53 -7.87 -9.33
CA LEU A 164 -13.22 -8.85 -8.29
C LEU A 164 -13.84 -10.23 -8.59
N LYS A 165 -15.08 -10.28 -9.09
CA LYS A 165 -15.73 -11.52 -9.54
C LYS A 165 -15.00 -12.17 -10.71
N ARG A 166 -14.54 -11.37 -11.69
CA ARG A 166 -13.83 -11.89 -12.87
C ARG A 166 -12.54 -12.62 -12.50
N LYS A 167 -11.81 -12.15 -11.49
CA LYS A 167 -10.59 -12.82 -11.01
C LYS A 167 -10.89 -14.13 -10.28
N LEU A 168 -12.02 -14.22 -9.56
CA LEU A 168 -12.50 -15.45 -8.91
C LEU A 168 -12.96 -16.51 -9.92
N GLY A 169 -13.55 -16.08 -11.06
CA GLY A 169 -13.97 -16.96 -12.15
C GLY A 169 -12.83 -17.62 -12.95
N GLY A 170 -11.56 -17.32 -12.62
CA GLY A 170 -10.39 -18.01 -13.20
C GLY A 170 -10.14 -19.41 -12.63
N VAL A 171 -10.94 -19.88 -11.67
CA VAL A 171 -10.91 -21.27 -11.21
C VAL A 171 -11.70 -22.13 -12.20
N ILE A 172 -11.00 -22.89 -13.05
CA ILE A 172 -11.62 -23.96 -13.85
C ILE A 172 -12.12 -25.04 -12.89
N LEU A 173 -13.43 -25.11 -12.68
CA LEU A 173 -14.09 -26.21 -11.97
C LEU A 173 -14.51 -27.27 -12.98
N ARG A 174 -14.10 -28.53 -12.75
CA ARG A 174 -14.67 -29.69 -13.46
C ARG A 174 -15.99 -30.06 -12.79
N THR A 175 -17.07 -30.17 -13.54
CA THR A 175 -18.29 -30.84 -13.06
C THR A 175 -18.09 -32.35 -13.20
N HIS A 176 -18.57 -33.12 -12.22
CA HIS A 176 -18.79 -34.55 -12.43
C HIS A 176 -20.00 -34.70 -13.35
N SER A 177 -19.90 -35.52 -14.41
CA SER A 177 -21.06 -35.87 -15.21
C SER A 177 -22.03 -36.65 -14.32
N ASN A 178 -23.28 -36.19 -14.23
CA ASN A 178 -24.40 -37.09 -13.95
C ASN A 178 -24.49 -38.02 -15.16
N ALA A 179 -23.81 -39.16 -15.09
CA ALA A 179 -24.25 -40.32 -15.87
C ALA A 179 -25.43 -40.89 -15.09
N GLU A 180 -26.62 -40.56 -15.55
CA GLU A 180 -27.84 -41.29 -15.21
C GLU A 180 -27.61 -42.76 -15.57
N GLU A 181 -27.50 -43.62 -14.56
CA GLU A 181 -27.69 -45.06 -14.75
C GLU A 181 -29.21 -45.30 -14.79
N TYR A 182 -29.81 -45.01 -15.94
CA TYR A 182 -31.06 -45.65 -16.32
C TYR A 182 -30.71 -47.07 -16.76
N LEU A 183 -30.84 -48.02 -15.84
CA LEU A 183 -31.04 -49.42 -16.19
C LEU A 183 -32.49 -49.75 -15.90
N ASP A 184 -33.35 -49.41 -16.86
CA ASP A 184 -34.54 -50.20 -17.13
C ASP A 184 -34.05 -51.46 -17.84
N ASP A 185 -34.19 -52.60 -17.21
CA ASP A 185 -34.41 -53.86 -17.92
C ASP A 185 -35.60 -54.55 -17.23
N GLU A 186 -36.69 -54.60 -17.99
CA GLU A 186 -37.90 -55.37 -17.73
C GLU A 186 -37.62 -56.89 -17.77
N ASP A 187 -38.41 -57.60 -16.95
CA ASP A 187 -39.00 -58.93 -17.16
C ASP A 187 -38.30 -60.26 -16.81
N SER A 188 -39.19 -61.12 -16.26
CA SER A 188 -39.24 -62.59 -16.18
C SER A 188 -38.54 -63.32 -15.02
N ASP A 189 -39.25 -63.58 -13.92
CA ASP A 189 -40.19 -64.72 -13.73
C ASP A 189 -40.99 -64.60 -12.42
#